data_AF-A0A183BGY0-F1
#
_entry.id   AF-A0A183BGY0-F1
#
_cell.length_a   1.000
_cell.length_b   1.000
_cell.length_c   1.000
_cell.angle_alpha   90.00
_cell.angle_beta   90.00
_cell.angle_gamma   90.00
#
_symmetry.space_group_name_H-M   'P 1'
#
loop_
_entity.id
_entity.type
_entity.pdbx_description
1 polymer ?
#
loop_
_entity_poly.entity_id
_entity_poly.type
_entity_poly.pdbx_seq_one_letter_code
_entity_poly.pdbx_strand_id
1 'polypeptide(L)'
;MNELTTHIMEVIFARMLYTKAKMDESSGAGPKGTIGVPGSSVPSGSIANGLTVLQNQILSIVRTFVGERGIPVSQLCEKLRGIPERQIR
;
A
#
# COMPACT_ATOMS: atom_id res chain seq x y z
N MET A 1 -38.09 -8.02 10.72
CA MET A 1 -36.61 -7.96 10.70
C MET A 1 -36.23 -7.00 11.82
N ASN A 2 -35.61 -7.48 12.89
CA ASN A 2 -35.35 -6.65 14.07
C ASN A 2 -34.11 -5.80 13.85
N GLU A 3 -34.04 -4.64 14.51
CA GLU A 3 -32.89 -3.72 14.44
C GLU A 3 -31.55 -4.42 14.77
N LEU A 4 -31.58 -5.37 15.71
CA LEU A 4 -30.42 -6.21 16.03
C LEU A 4 -29.95 -7.03 14.81
N THR A 5 -30.89 -7.64 14.07
CA THR A 5 -30.58 -8.41 12.87
C THR A 5 -30.01 -7.50 11.78
N THR A 6 -30.57 -6.30 11.60
CA THR A 6 -30.06 -5.31 10.64
C THR A 6 -28.63 -4.89 11.00
N HIS A 7 -28.38 -4.55 12.26
CA HIS A 7 -27.06 -4.12 12.71
C HIS A 7 -26.00 -5.23 12.50
N ILE A 8 -26.33 -6.49 12.79
CA ILE A 8 -25.43 -7.62 12.54
C ILE A 8 -25.07 -7.71 11.05
N MET A 9 -26.05 -7.56 10.16
CA MET A 9 -25.85 -7.61 8.71
C MET A 9 -24.99 -6.44 8.21
N GLU A 10 -25.21 -5.24 8.73
CA GLU A 10 -24.41 -4.04 8.38
C GLU A 10 -22.94 -4.21 8.78
N VAL A 11 -22.67 -4.75 9.98
CA VAL A 11 -21.29 -4.98 10.44
C VAL A 11 -20.58 -6.02 9.57
N ILE A 12 -21.26 -7.12 9.23
CA ILE A 12 -20.72 -8.15 8.33
C ILE A 12 -20.41 -7.54 6.96
N PHE A 13 -21.36 -6.79 6.40
CA PHE A 13 -21.21 -6.19 5.08
C PHE A 13 -20.08 -5.15 5.03
N ALA A 14 -20.00 -4.27 6.05
CA ALA A 14 -18.95 -3.27 6.15
C ALA A 14 -17.57 -3.90 6.26
N ARG A 15 -17.41 -4.95 7.08
CA ARG A 15 -16.14 -5.69 7.21
C ARG A 15 -15.76 -6.40 5.91
N MET A 16 -16.74 -7.03 5.25
CA MET A 16 -16.52 -7.71 3.98
C MET A 16 -16.03 -6.71 2.91
N LEU A 17 -16.70 -5.57 2.78
CA LEU A 17 -16.33 -4.54 1.80
C LEU A 17 -14.94 -3.95 2.09
N TYR A 18 -14.63 -3.66 3.35
CA TYR A 18 -13.31 -3.17 3.77
C TYR A 18 -12.19 -4.19 3.46
N THR A 19 -12.46 -5.48 3.71
CA THR A 19 -11.50 -6.56 3.46
C THR A 19 -11.28 -6.72 1.95
N LYS A 20 -12.35 -6.69 1.15
CA LYS A 20 -12.27 -6.75 -0.32
C LYS A 20 -11.47 -5.57 -0.88
N ALA A 21 -11.73 -4.35 -0.42
CA ALA A 21 -11.01 -3.15 -0.86
C ALA A 21 -9.51 -3.23 -0.52
N LYS A 22 -9.16 -3.71 0.68
CA LYS A 22 -7.75 -3.93 1.06
C LYS A 22 -7.07 -5.05 0.27
N MET A 23 -7.80 -6.11 -0.09
CA MET A 23 -7.26 -7.19 -0.92
C MET A 23 -7.06 -6.75 -2.37
N ASP A 24 -7.91 -5.87 -2.89
CA ASP A 24 -7.79 -5.26 -4.23
C ASP A 24 -6.55 -4.35 -4.30
N GLU A 25 -6.31 -3.52 -3.28
CA GLU A 25 -5.08 -2.70 -3.16
C GLU A 25 -3.80 -3.55 -2.98
N SER A 26 -3.89 -4.72 -2.34
CA SER A 26 -2.75 -5.62 -2.10
C SER A 26 -2.47 -6.57 -3.26
N SER A 27 -3.43 -6.78 -4.17
CA SER A 27 -3.30 -7.64 -5.34
C SER A 27 -3.12 -6.74 -6.54
N GLY A 28 -1.88 -6.44 -6.90
CA GLY A 28 -1.51 -5.56 -8.02
C GLY A 28 -1.95 -6.04 -9.41
N ALA A 29 -3.24 -6.20 -9.63
CA ALA A 29 -3.90 -6.32 -10.91
C ALA A 29 -4.80 -5.09 -11.06
N GLY A 30 -4.18 -3.97 -11.42
CA GLY A 30 -4.90 -2.71 -11.63
C GLY A 30 -6.05 -2.89 -12.63
N PRO A 31 -7.20 -2.22 -12.43
CA PRO A 31 -8.24 -2.22 -13.42
C PRO A 31 -7.77 -1.38 -14.62
N LYS A 32 -7.45 -2.07 -15.72
CA LYS A 32 -7.63 -1.50 -17.07
C LYS A 32 -9.10 -1.09 -17.19
N GLY A 33 -9.37 0.21 -17.12
CA GLY A 33 -10.72 0.73 -17.22
C GLY A 33 -10.76 2.25 -17.13
N THR A 34 -10.26 2.90 -18.17
CA THR A 34 -10.44 4.32 -18.44
C THR A 34 -11.93 4.70 -18.48
N ILE A 35 -12.40 5.52 -17.55
CA ILE A 35 -13.39 6.59 -17.80
C ILE A 35 -12.95 7.80 -16.95
N GLY A 36 -12.66 8.90 -17.64
CA GLY A 36 -11.94 10.04 -17.09
C GLY A 36 -12.75 10.97 -16.21
N VAL A 37 -12.00 11.72 -15.40
CA VAL A 37 -12.32 13.09 -14.98
C VAL A 37 -11.06 13.92 -15.23
N PRO A 38 -11.11 14.97 -16.06
CA PRO A 38 -9.98 15.86 -16.27
C PRO A 38 -9.98 16.91 -15.16
N GLY A 39 -8.82 17.09 -14.51
CA GLY A 39 -8.62 18.24 -13.63
C GLY A 39 -8.41 17.86 -12.17
N SER A 40 -7.20 17.40 -11.85
CA SER A 40 -6.42 18.04 -10.81
C SER A 40 -4.99 17.56 -10.96
N SER A 41 -4.10 18.49 -11.29
CA SER A 41 -2.66 18.32 -11.19
C SER A 41 -2.31 18.01 -9.73
N VAL A 42 -2.27 16.72 -9.36
CA VAL A 42 -1.77 16.30 -8.06
C VAL A 42 -0.24 16.39 -8.12
N PRO A 43 0.42 17.17 -7.25
CA PRO A 43 1.84 17.38 -7.31
C PRO A 43 2.58 16.08 -7.02
N SER A 44 3.77 15.99 -7.62
CA SER A 44 4.81 14.99 -7.38
C SER A 44 4.80 14.43 -5.95
N GLY A 45 4.44 13.15 -5.81
CA GLY A 45 4.41 12.45 -4.51
C GLY A 45 3.13 11.66 -4.32
N SER A 46 2.97 10.58 -5.07
CA SER A 46 1.87 9.64 -4.85
C SER A 46 2.03 9.01 -3.46
N ILE A 47 1.23 9.47 -2.50
CA ILE A 47 1.23 8.96 -1.12
C ILE A 47 0.26 7.77 -1.09
N ALA A 48 0.77 6.57 -1.32
CA ALA A 48 0.00 5.35 -1.05
C ALA A 48 0.14 5.01 0.45
N ASN A 49 -0.98 4.89 1.17
CA ASN A 49 -1.03 4.55 2.59
C ASN A 49 -0.35 5.54 3.57
N GLY A 50 -0.27 6.83 3.22
CA GLY A 50 0.41 7.83 4.07
C GLY A 50 1.95 7.79 3.98
N LEU A 51 2.50 6.90 3.15
CA LEU A 51 3.94 6.76 2.91
C LEU A 51 4.31 7.29 1.54
N THR A 52 5.51 7.87 1.43
CA THR A 52 6.07 8.22 0.12
C THR A 52 6.37 6.96 -0.69
N VAL A 53 6.47 7.08 -2.01
CA VAL A 53 6.83 5.97 -2.90
C VAL A 53 8.13 5.28 -2.46
N LEU A 54 9.13 6.07 -2.05
CA LEU A 54 10.40 5.56 -1.55
C LEU A 54 10.24 4.77 -0.24
N GLN A 55 9.45 5.29 0.70
CA GLN A 55 9.17 4.60 1.97
C GLN A 55 8.44 3.27 1.75
N ASN A 56 7.49 3.22 0.82
CA ASN A 56 6.81 1.97 0.45
C ASN A 56 7.76 0.96 -0.19
N GLN A 57 8.69 1.41 -1.05
CA GLN A 57 9.72 0.54 -1.63
C GLN A 57 10.64 -0.05 -0.56
N ILE A 58 11.12 0.78 0.37
CA ILE A 58 11.92 0.33 1.52
C ILE A 58 11.15 -0.70 2.34
N LEU A 59 9.90 -0.40 2.70
CA LEU A 59 9.06 -1.29 3.49
C LEU A 59 8.83 -2.65 2.82
N SER A 60 8.59 -2.66 1.50
CA SER A 60 8.44 -3.90 0.73
C SER A 60 9.71 -4.74 0.73
N ILE A 61 10.87 -4.13 0.57
CA ILE A 61 12.17 -4.84 0.60
C ILE A 61 12.41 -5.44 1.99
N VAL A 62 12.13 -4.69 3.06
CA VAL A 62 12.31 -5.17 4.43
C VAL A 62 11.36 -6.35 4.74
N ARG A 63 10.09 -6.27 4.34
CA ARG A 63 9.11 -7.35 4.60
C ARG A 63 9.39 -8.65 3.86
N THR A 64 9.99 -8.56 2.68
CA THR A 64 10.32 -9.73 1.85
C THR A 64 11.68 -10.34 2.19
N PHE A 65 12.47 -9.68 3.04
CA PHE A 65 13.79 -10.15 3.41
C PHE A 65 13.71 -11.24 4.49
N VAL A 66 14.17 -12.45 4.13
CA VAL A 66 14.17 -13.62 5.01
C VAL A 66 15.54 -13.75 5.66
N GLY A 67 15.82 -12.96 6.70
CA GLY A 67 17.04 -13.06 7.49
C GLY A 67 16.83 -12.61 8.92
N GLU A 68 17.38 -13.34 9.89
CA GLU A 68 17.16 -13.10 11.34
C GLU A 68 17.63 -11.73 11.81
N ARG A 69 18.65 -11.15 11.15
CA ARG A 69 19.19 -9.81 11.47
C ARG A 69 18.62 -8.67 10.61
N GLY A 70 17.69 -8.96 9.70
CA GLY A 70 17.18 -7.97 8.72
C GLY A 70 18.20 -7.61 7.64
N ILE A 71 17.80 -6.71 6.74
CA ILE A 71 18.62 -6.29 5.59
C ILE A 71 19.59 -5.15 5.98
N PRO A 72 20.90 -5.25 5.68
CA PRO A 72 21.84 -4.17 5.94
C PRO A 72 21.62 -3.00 4.96
N VAL A 73 21.94 -1.77 5.40
CA VAL A 73 21.67 -0.54 4.62
C VAL A 73 22.41 -0.53 3.29
N SER A 74 23.63 -1.07 3.23
CA SER A 74 24.39 -1.21 1.98
C SER A 74 23.66 -2.05 0.93
N GLN A 75 23.09 -3.19 1.34
CA GLN A 75 22.28 -4.06 0.49
C GLN A 75 20.94 -3.43 0.10
N LEU A 76 20.36 -2.63 1.00
CA LEU A 76 19.15 -1.87 0.72
C LEU A 76 19.40 -0.79 -0.35
N CYS A 77 20.50 -0.03 -0.25
CA CYS A 77 20.93 0.95 -1.25
C CYS A 77 21.14 0.29 -2.63
N GLU A 78 21.74 -0.90 -2.66
CA GLU A 78 21.97 -1.67 -3.88
C GLU A 78 20.64 -2.08 -4.55
N LYS A 79 19.69 -2.59 -3.76
CA LYS A 79 18.33 -2.94 -4.23
C LYS A 79 17.52 -1.73 -4.68
N LEU A 80 17.76 -0.56 -4.11
CA LEU A 80 17.12 0.70 -4.48
C LEU A 80 17.78 1.41 -5.67
N ARG A 81 18.67 0.73 -6.42
CA ARG A 81 19.42 1.29 -7.57
C ARG A 81 20.29 2.51 -7.21
N GLY A 82 20.98 2.45 -6.08
CA GLY A 82 21.97 3.48 -5.73
C GLY A 82 21.40 4.72 -5.07
N ILE A 83 20.23 4.62 -4.42
CA ILE A 83 19.76 5.66 -3.51
C ILE A 83 20.82 5.86 -2.41
N PRO A 84 21.29 7.09 -2.19
CA PRO A 84 22.32 7.37 -1.19
C PRO A 84 21.80 7.06 0.21
N GLU A 85 22.69 6.54 1.07
CA GLU A 85 22.36 6.19 2.46
C GLU A 85 21.72 7.36 3.23
N ARG A 86 22.10 8.61 2.91
CA ARG A 86 21.51 9.84 3.49
C ARG A 86 20.02 10.04 3.21
N GLN A 87 19.45 9.35 2.22
CA GLN A 87 18.02 9.41 1.93
C GLN A 87 17.23 8.29 2.64
N ILE A 88 17.95 7.34 3.25
CA ILE A 88 17.40 6.19 3.96
C ILE A 88 17.53 6.39 5.49
N ARG A 89 18.60 7.07 5.93
CA ARG A 89 18.87 7.48 7.31
C ARG A 89 18.53 8.95 7.54
#